data_AF-A0A8S2UQ04-F1
#
_entry.id   AF-A0A8S2UQ04-F1
#
_cell.length_a   1.000
_cell.length_b   1.000
_cell.length_c   1.000
_cell.angle_alpha   90.00
_cell.angle_beta   90.00
_cell.angle_gamma   90.00
#
_symmetry.space_group_name_H-M   'P 1'
#
loop_
_entity.id
_entity.type
_entity.pdbx_description
1 polymer ?
#
loop_
_entity_poly.entity_id
_entity_poly.type
_entity_poly.pdbx_seq_one_letter_code
_entity_poly.pdbx_strand_id
1 'polypeptide(L)' 'KLRLTVVDTPGFGDGMNSSECWKPILDFIDQQFLKYFQAETSFGIERKYVQDQRVHCCLYFLPPSIRG' A
#
# COMPACT_ATOMS: atom_id res chain seq x y z
N LYS A 1 16.64 -15.62 0.00
CA LYS A 1 15.75 -15.23 -1.12
C LYS A 1 14.82 -14.13 -0.65
N LEU A 2 14.71 -13.02 -1.37
CA LEU A 2 13.81 -11.91 -1.06
C LEU A 2 12.38 -12.26 -1.56
N ARG A 3 11.35 -11.96 -0.77
CA ARG A 3 9.96 -11.97 -1.22
C ARG A 3 9.57 -10.54 -1.55
N LEU A 4 9.44 -10.24 -2.83
CA LEU A 4 9.05 -8.92 -3.33
C LEU A 4 7.58 -8.96 -3.76
N THR A 5 6.79 -8.00 -3.30
CA THR A 5 5.40 -7.79 -3.71
C THR A 5 5.30 -6.39 -4.30
N VAL A 6 4.70 -6.28 -5.48
CA VAL A 6 4.42 -4.99 -6.13
C VAL A 6 2.91 -4.81 -6.15
N VAL A 7 2.47 -3.64 -5.69
CA VAL A 7 1.07 -3.22 -5.70
C VAL A 7 0.95 -2.08 -6.70
N ASP A 8 0.01 -2.20 -7.65
CA ASP A 8 -0.26 -1.19 -8.66
C ASP A 8 -1.56 -0.44 -8.34
N THR A 9 -1.65 0.81 -8.80
CA THR A 9 -2.80 1.70 -8.57
C THR A 9 -3.38 2.17 -9.91
N PRO A 10 -4.05 1.28 -10.67
CA PRO A 10 -4.58 1.62 -11.98
C PRO A 10 -5.67 2.70 -11.86
N GLY A 11 -5.73 3.61 -12.82
CA GLY A 11 -6.74 4.67 -12.84
C GLY A 11 -6.46 5.85 -11.89
N PHE A 12 -5.31 5.88 -11.21
CA PHE A 12 -4.96 6.97 -10.31
C PHE A 12 -4.83 8.29 -11.07
N GLY A 13 -5.74 9.23 -10.81
CA GLY A 13 -5.73 10.57 -11.42
C GLY A 13 -6.40 10.66 -12.79
N ASP A 14 -6.97 9.56 -13.32
CA ASP A 14 -7.60 9.52 -14.66
C ASP A 14 -9.03 10.11 -14.69
N GLY A 15 -9.64 10.32 -13.52
CA GLY A 15 -10.99 10.87 -13.41
C GLY A 15 -11.05 12.38 -13.67
N MET A 16 -12.16 12.85 -14.27
CA MET A 16 -12.41 14.29 -14.45
C MET A 16 -12.43 15.07 -13.13
N ASN A 17 -12.93 14.44 -12.07
CA ASN A 17 -12.76 14.92 -10.70
C ASN A 17 -11.83 13.96 -9.96
N SER A 18 -10.64 14.45 -9.58
CA SER A 18 -9.61 13.67 -8.90
C SER A 18 -9.44 14.05 -7.43
N SER A 19 -10.33 14.86 -6.84
CA SER A 19 -10.18 15.37 -5.46
C SER A 19 -9.96 14.28 -4.39
N GLU A 20 -10.40 13.04 -4.66
CA GLU A 20 -10.33 11.92 -3.71
C GLU A 20 -9.76 10.63 -4.34
N CYS A 21 -9.02 10.73 -5.45
CA CYS A 21 -8.44 9.55 -6.13
C CYS A 21 -7.43 8.77 -5.25
N TRP A 22 -6.94 9.40 -4.17
CA TRP A 22 -6.02 8.81 -3.20
C TRP A 22 -6.71 7.92 -2.15
N LYS A 23 -8.03 8.05 -1.94
CA LYS A 23 -8.74 7.29 -0.90
C LYS A 23 -8.56 5.77 -1.03
N PRO A 24 -8.74 5.15 -2.21
CA PRO A 24 -8.56 3.70 -2.35
C PRO A 24 -7.15 3.23 -2.01
N ILE A 25 -6.14 4.07 -2.25
CA ILE A 25 -4.74 3.76 -1.92
C ILE A 25 -4.53 3.78 -0.41
N LEU A 26 -5.05 4.80 0.28
CA LEU A 26 -4.99 4.87 1.75
C LEU A 26 -5.75 3.72 2.40
N ASP A 27 -6.97 3.45 1.95
CA ASP A 27 -7.79 2.35 2.46
C ASP A 27 -7.07 1.00 2.30
N PHE A 28 -6.40 0.79 1.17
CA PHE A 28 -5.60 -0.42 0.95
C PHE A 28 -4.43 -0.51 1.94
N ILE A 29 -3.68 0.57 2.13
CA ILE A 29 -2.55 0.61 3.07
C ILE A 29 -3.04 0.29 4.49
N ASP A 30 -4.10 0.95 4.95
CA ASP A 30 -4.67 0.76 6.28
C ASP A 30 -5.15 -0.68 6.50
N GLN A 31 -5.78 -1.29 5.49
CA GLN A 31 -6.17 -2.69 5.55
C GLN A 31 -4.97 -3.64 5.73
N GLN A 32 -3.83 -3.40 5.07
CA GLN A 32 -2.64 -4.23 5.25
C GLN A 32 -2.03 -4.07 6.65
N PHE A 33 -2.04 -2.83 7.19
CA PHE A 33 -1.62 -2.58 8.57
C PHE A 33 -2.53 -3.31 9.57
N LEU A 34 -3.85 -3.25 9.38
CA LEU A 34 -4.80 -3.92 10.25
C LEU A 34 -4.63 -5.45 10.22
N LYS A 35 -4.46 -6.03 9.02
CA LYS A 35 -4.20 -7.48 8.87
C LYS A 35 -2.94 -7.91 9.61
N TYR A 36 -1.87 -7.14 9.49
CA TYR A 36 -0.63 -7.42 10.21
C TYR A 36 -0.83 -7.31 11.73
N PHE A 37 -1.51 -6.27 12.20
CA PHE A 37 -1.83 -6.08 13.61
C PHE A 37 -2.64 -7.23 14.20
N GLN A 38 -3.68 -7.69 13.48
CA GLN A 38 -4.50 -8.83 13.88
C GLN A 38 -3.68 -10.12 13.93
N ALA A 39 -2.81 -10.37 12.95
CA ALA A 39 -1.95 -11.54 12.92
C ALA A 39 -0.92 -11.55 14.06
N GLU A 40 -0.38 -10.38 14.44
CA GLU A 40 0.55 -10.26 15.57
C GLU A 40 -0.15 -10.39 16.94
N THR A 41 -1.40 -9.93 17.05
CA THR A 41 -2.18 -9.95 18.31
C THR A 41 -2.89 -11.29 18.54
N SER A 42 -2.98 -12.15 17.51
CA SER A 42 -3.65 -13.45 17.60
C SER A 42 -2.91 -14.39 18.55
N PHE A 43 -3.63 -14.87 19.57
CA PHE A 43 -3.09 -15.75 20.60
C PHE A 43 -2.52 -17.04 20.00
N GLY A 44 -1.26 -17.35 20.33
CA GLY A 44 -0.57 -18.56 19.87
C GLY A 44 0.22 -18.43 18.56
N ILE A 45 0.28 -17.23 17.94
CA ILE A 45 1.12 -16.98 16.76
C ILE A 45 2.48 -16.41 17.19
N GLU A 46 3.58 -17.11 16.89
CA GLU A 46 4.91 -16.53 17.06
C GLU A 46 5.19 -15.50 15.95
N ARG A 47 5.74 -14.33 16.32
CA ARG A 47 6.11 -13.23 15.39
C ARG A 47 6.94 -13.69 14.18
N LYS A 48 7.72 -14.76 14.32
CA LYS A 48 8.57 -15.32 13.25
C LYS A 48 7.77 -15.89 12.07
N TYR A 49 6.51 -16.26 12.27
CA TYR A 49 5.65 -16.84 11.23
C TYR A 49 4.65 -15.84 10.64
N VAL A 50 4.59 -14.60 11.17
CA VAL A 50 3.70 -13.57 10.65
C VAL A 50 4.22 -13.08 9.29
N GLN A 51 3.41 -13.21 8.25
CA GLN A 51 3.75 -12.69 6.94
C GLN A 51 3.48 -11.18 6.90
N ASP A 52 4.53 -10.38 6.73
CA ASP A 52 4.39 -8.94 6.54
C ASP A 52 3.94 -8.61 5.10
N GLN A 53 2.71 -8.11 4.98
CA GLN A 53 2.10 -7.67 3.71
C GLN A 53 1.90 -6.15 3.67
N ARG A 54 2.43 -5.40 4.64
CA ARG A 54 2.33 -3.95 4.68
C ARG A 54 3.09 -3.32 3.52
N VAL A 55 2.68 -2.14 3.11
CA VAL A 55 3.40 -1.35 2.11
C VAL A 55 4.64 -0.75 2.75
N HIS A 56 5.83 -1.23 2.38
CA HIS A 56 7.10 -0.76 2.94
C HIS A 56 7.65 0.50 2.27
N CYS A 57 7.26 0.75 1.02
CA CYS A 57 7.69 1.91 0.24
C CYS A 57 6.61 2.27 -0.78
N CYS A 58 6.45 3.56 -1.06
CA CYS A 58 5.58 4.08 -2.10
C CYS A 58 6.44 4.85 -3.11
N LEU A 59 6.33 4.48 -4.39
CA LEU A 59 6.98 5.17 -5.50
C LEU A 59 5.93 6.03 -6.19
N TYR A 60 6.04 7.35 -6.03
CA TYR A 60 5.13 8.31 -6.64
C TYR A 60 5.72 8.83 -7.95
N PHE A 61 5.07 8.52 -9.07
CA PHE A 61 5.51 8.93 -10.40
C PHE A 61 5.03 10.34 -10.69
N LEU A 62 5.97 11.29 -10.69
CA LEU A 62 5.71 12.63 -11.19
C LEU A 62 5.86 12.62 -12.72
N PRO A 63 4.90 13.20 -13.46
CA PRO A 63 5.10 13.38 -14.89
C PRO A 63 6.33 14.26 -15.12
N PRO A 64 7.11 14.02 -16.18
CA PRO A 64 8.22 14.89 -16.52
C PRO A 64 7.68 16.29 -16.84
N SER A 65 7.81 17.22 -15.88
CA SER A 65 7.42 18.61 -16.06
C SER A 65 8.47 19.34 -16.90
N ILE A 66 8.05 19.88 -18.05
CA ILE A 66 8.86 20.79 -18.88
C ILE A 66 8.78 22.25 -18.45
N ARG A 67 8.22 22.56 -17.27
CA ARG A 67 8.19 23.94 -16.76
C ARG A 67 9.49 24.25 -16.02
N GLY A 68 10.43 24.81 -16.77
CA GLY A 68 11.40 25.80 -16.27
C GLY A 68 10.84 27.20 -16.38
#